data_AF-W4UYY0-F1
#
_entry.id   AF-W4UYY0-F1
#
_cell.length_a   1.000
_cell.length_b   1.000
_cell.length_c   1.000
_cell.angle_alpha   90.00
_cell.angle_beta   90.00
_cell.angle_gamma   90.00
#
_symmetry.space_group_name_H-M   'P 1'
#
loop_
_entity.id
_entity.type
_entity.pdbx_description
1 polymer ?
#
loop_
_entity_poly.entity_id
_entity_poly.type
_entity_poly.pdbx_seq_one_letter_code
_entity_poly.pdbx_strand_id
1 'polypeptide(L)'
;MGKLYVVPTPVGNLEDMTFRAIKVLKEADLILAEDTRTSGILLKHFEIKNAMQSHHKFNEHKTVESVVNKIKAGETVALISDAGTPEYPIRVFW
;
A
#
# COMPACT_ATOMS: atom_id res chain seq x y z
N MET A 1 8.79 -16.52 0.48
CA MET A 1 7.89 -16.25 1.62
C MET A 1 7.26 -14.90 1.34
N GLY A 2 5.96 -14.86 1.05
CA GLY A 2 5.29 -13.60 0.74
C GLY A 2 5.18 -12.70 1.96
N LYS A 3 5.11 -11.40 1.74
CA LYS A 3 5.14 -10.39 2.79
C LYS A 3 4.07 -9.34 2.51
N LEU A 4 3.40 -8.91 3.58
CA LEU A 4 2.58 -7.71 3.55
C LEU A 4 3.31 -6.61 4.32
N TYR A 5 3.63 -5.52 3.63
CA TYR A 5 4.19 -4.33 4.25
C TYR A 5 3.12 -3.27 4.40
N VAL A 6 2.99 -2.69 5.58
CA VAL A 6 2.14 -1.53 5.83
C VAL A 6 3.04 -0.31 5.81
N VAL A 7 2.83 0.57 4.83
CA VAL A 7 3.73 1.69 4.54
C VAL A 7 2.96 3.00 4.76
N PRO A 8 3.35 3.83 5.75
CA PRO A 8 2.75 5.14 5.92
C PRO A 8 3.15 6.07 4.77
N THR A 9 2.21 6.91 4.33
CA THR A 9 2.46 7.97 3.35
C THR A 9 2.54 9.32 4.06
N PRO A 10 3.25 10.30 3.48
CA PRO A 10 3.44 11.60 4.11
C PRO A 10 2.15 12.41 4.08
N VAL A 11 1.93 13.24 5.11
CA VAL A 11 0.81 14.18 5.17
C VAL A 11 1.27 15.52 4.58
N GLY A 12 1.34 15.58 3.25
CA GLY A 12 1.57 16.81 2.49
C GLY A 12 3.01 17.06 2.04
N ASN A 13 4.03 16.74 2.85
CA ASN A 13 5.43 16.91 2.43
C ASN A 13 6.05 15.58 1.95
N LEU A 14 6.34 15.47 0.64
CA LEU A 14 6.90 14.26 0.05
C LEU A 14 8.26 13.86 0.66
N GLU A 15 9.03 14.83 1.17
CA GLU A 15 10.33 14.58 1.80
C GLU A 15 10.23 13.81 3.13
N ASP A 16 9.05 13.76 3.74
CA ASP A 16 8.82 13.00 4.99
C ASP A 16 8.79 11.47 4.74
N MET A 17 8.82 11.04 3.48
CA MET A 17 8.98 9.63 3.13
C MET A 17 10.33 9.09 3.58
N THR A 18 10.30 8.05 4.40
CA THR A 18 11.54 7.37 4.80
C THR A 18 12.16 6.61 3.62
N PHE A 19 13.50 6.53 3.58
CA PHE A 19 14.22 5.69 2.61
C PHE A 19 13.75 4.23 2.62
N ARG A 20 13.36 3.70 3.79
CA ARG A 20 12.83 2.34 3.92
C ARG A 20 11.48 2.20 3.22
N ALA A 21 10.58 3.16 3.36
CA ALA A 21 9.27 3.14 2.70
C ALA A 21 9.44 3.13 1.18
N ILE A 22 10.30 4.00 0.65
CA ILE A 22 10.61 4.07 -0.79
C ILE A 22 11.18 2.74 -1.28
N LYS A 23 12.14 2.15 -0.54
CA LYS A 23 12.74 0.86 -0.89
C LYS A 23 11.70 -0.26 -0.95
N VAL A 24 10.85 -0.36 0.08
CA VAL A 24 9.78 -1.37 0.13
C VAL A 24 8.81 -1.22 -1.03
N LEU A 25 8.39 0.00 -1.35
CA LEU A 25 7.47 0.26 -2.46
C LEU A 25 8.08 -0.07 -3.82
N LYS A 26 9.40 0.14 -3.99
CA LYS A 26 10.13 -0.26 -5.21
C LYS A 26 10.28 -1.78 -5.35
N GLU A 27 10.39 -2.49 -4.23
CA GLU A 27 10.56 -3.96 -4.20
C GLU A 27 9.22 -4.73 -4.21
N ALA A 28 8.09 -4.07 -3.96
CA ALA A 28 6.78 -4.72 -3.89
C ALA A 28 6.26 -5.13 -5.27
N ASP A 29 5.75 -6.36 -5.41
CA ASP A 29 5.11 -6.82 -6.64
C ASP A 29 3.76 -6.12 -6.89
N LEU A 30 3.05 -5.80 -5.79
CA LEU A 30 1.76 -5.13 -5.81
C LEU A 30 1.68 -4.05 -4.72
N ILE A 31 1.19 -2.87 -5.09
CA ILE A 31 0.87 -1.78 -4.18
C ILE A 31 -0.65 -1.67 -4.09
N LEU A 32 -1.19 -1.90 -2.91
CA LEU A 32 -2.58 -1.63 -2.55
C LEU A 32 -2.66 -0.20 -2.04
N ALA A 33 -3.42 0.63 -2.75
CA ALA A 33 -3.64 2.01 -2.38
C ALA A 33 -5.11 2.24 -2.02
N GLU A 34 -5.36 3.06 -1.01
CA GLU A 34 -6.72 3.54 -0.73
C GLU A 34 -7.25 4.34 -1.93
N ASP A 35 -6.60 5.45 -2.32
CA ASP A 35 -6.92 6.17 -3.56
C ASP A 35 -5.75 6.08 -4.56
N THR A 36 -5.98 5.44 -5.69
CA THR A 36 -4.97 5.29 -6.74
C THR A 36 -4.64 6.60 -7.45
N ARG A 37 -5.52 7.62 -7.40
CA ARG A 37 -5.27 8.93 -8.02
C ARG A 37 -4.23 9.72 -7.22
N THR A 38 -4.39 9.78 -5.90
CA THR A 38 -3.45 10.45 -4.99
C THR A 38 -2.14 9.67 -4.90
N SER A 39 -2.24 8.36 -4.64
CA SER A 39 -1.07 7.49 -4.52
C SER A 39 -0.25 7.42 -5.81
N GLY A 40 -0.89 7.52 -6.98
CA GLY A 40 -0.18 7.59 -8.26
C GLY A 40 0.77 8.79 -8.38
N ILE A 41 0.44 9.93 -7.77
CA ILE A 41 1.32 11.12 -7.76
C ILE A 41 2.54 10.86 -6.89
N LEU A 42 2.35 10.29 -5.70
CA LEU A 42 3.42 9.89 -4.78
C LEU A 42 4.38 8.91 -5.45
N LEU A 43 3.85 7.83 -6.04
CA LEU A 43 4.66 6.81 -6.72
C LEU A 43 5.42 7.40 -7.91
N LYS A 44 4.78 8.28 -8.70
CA LYS A 44 5.44 8.97 -9.82
C LYS A 44 6.59 9.85 -9.37
N HIS A 45 6.45 10.57 -8.25
CA HIS A 45 7.52 11.41 -7.70
C HIS A 45 8.78 10.59 -7.35
N PHE A 46 8.61 9.37 -6.81
CA PHE A 46 9.71 8.47 -6.46
C PHE A 46 10.11 7.48 -7.57
N GLU A 47 9.56 7.67 -8.79
CA GLU A 47 9.79 6.83 -9.97
C GLU A 47 9.43 5.34 -9.77
N ILE A 48 8.38 5.08 -8.99
CA ILE A 48 7.89 3.74 -8.68
C ILE A 48 6.85 3.35 -9.75
N LYS A 49 7.11 2.24 -10.47
CA LYS A 49 6.30 1.77 -11.62
C LYS A 49 5.55 0.46 -11.35
N ASN A 50 5.60 0.00 -10.10
CA ASN A 50 5.05 -1.26 -9.66
C ASN A 50 3.52 -1.27 -9.84
N ALA A 51 2.93 -2.47 -9.94
CA ALA A 51 1.49 -2.60 -10.14
C ALA A 51 0.74 -1.98 -8.96
N MET A 52 -0.28 -1.17 -9.25
CA MET A 52 -1.09 -0.50 -8.24
C MET A 52 -2.56 -0.90 -8.39
N GLN A 53 -3.21 -1.22 -7.27
CA GLN A 53 -4.61 -1.61 -7.22
C GLN A 53 -5.31 -0.84 -6.09
N SER A 54 -6.55 -0.39 -6.34
CA SER A 54 -7.35 0.24 -5.30
C SER A 54 -7.86 -0.78 -4.28
N HIS A 55 -7.81 -0.39 -3.01
CA HIS A 55 -8.38 -1.14 -1.89
C HIS A 55 -9.37 -0.23 -1.16
N HIS A 56 -10.66 -0.42 -1.44
CA HIS A 56 -11.75 0.33 -0.81
C HIS A 56 -12.72 -0.59 -0.07
N LYS A 57 -13.24 -0.06 1.05
CA LYS A 57 -14.23 -0.65 1.98
C LYS A 57 -15.46 -1.34 1.37
N PHE A 58 -15.81 -1.05 0.12
CA PHE A 58 -17.00 -1.61 -0.54
C PHE A 58 -16.77 -2.94 -1.27
N ASN A 59 -15.52 -3.42 -1.39
CA ASN A 59 -15.21 -4.66 -2.14
C ASN A 59 -14.33 -5.65 -1.33
N GLU A 60 -14.43 -5.59 0.00
CA GLU A 60 -13.50 -6.22 0.95
C GLU A 60 -13.36 -7.74 0.76
N HIS A 61 -14.46 -8.49 0.66
CA HIS A 61 -14.35 -9.96 0.68
C HIS A 61 -13.63 -10.56 -0.54
N LYS A 62 -13.96 -10.10 -1.75
CA LYS A 62 -13.32 -10.62 -2.98
C LYS A 62 -11.89 -10.13 -3.14
N THR A 63 -11.61 -8.90 -2.71
CA THR A 63 -10.28 -8.29 -2.87
C THR A 63 -9.28 -8.86 -1.87
N VAL A 64 -9.71 -9.08 -0.62
CA VAL A 64 -8.86 -9.65 0.43
C VAL A 64 -8.44 -11.07 0.08
N GLU A 65 -9.36 -11.92 -0.40
CA GLU A 65 -9.02 -13.30 -0.76
C GLU A 65 -7.97 -13.38 -1.88
N SER A 66 -8.11 -12.53 -2.89
CA SER A 66 -7.11 -12.42 -3.98
C SER A 66 -5.73 -12.00 -3.45
N VAL A 67 -5.68 -10.97 -2.61
CA VAL A 67 -4.43 -10.50 -1.98
C VAL A 67 -3.79 -11.57 -1.11
N VAL A 68 -4.59 -12.27 -0.31
CA VAL A 68 -4.11 -13.39 0.54
C VAL A 68 -3.51 -14.49 -0.32
N ASN A 69 -4.15 -14.85 -1.44
CA ASN A 69 -3.62 -15.85 -2.37
C ASN A 69 -2.31 -15.42 -3.01
N LYS A 70 -2.16 -14.14 -3.37
CA LYS A 70 -0.89 -13.57 -3.88
C LYS A 70 0.23 -13.65 -2.85
N ILE A 71 -0.04 -13.26 -1.60
CA ILE A 71 0.94 -13.35 -0.51
C ILE A 71 1.32 -14.82 -0.25
N LYS A 72 0.35 -15.74 -0.26
CA LYS A 72 0.61 -17.19 -0.13
C LYS A 72 1.45 -17.74 -1.28
N ALA A 73 1.25 -17.21 -2.50
CA ALA A 73 2.06 -17.55 -3.68
C ALA A 73 3.50 -17.00 -3.61
N GLY A 74 3.79 -16.12 -2.65
CA GLY A 74 5.13 -15.58 -2.42
C GLY A 74 5.32 -14.14 -2.87
N GLU A 75 4.27 -13.49 -3.42
CA GLU A 75 4.32 -12.09 -3.80
C GLU A 75 4.51 -11.17 -2.57
N THR A 76 5.25 -10.09 -2.77
CA THR A 76 5.40 -9.02 -1.82
C THR A 76 4.36 -7.94 -2.10
N VAL A 77 3.47 -7.71 -1.15
CA VAL A 77 2.41 -6.72 -1.25
C VAL A 77 2.70 -5.57 -0.29
N ALA A 78 2.57 -4.33 -0.76
CA ALA A 78 2.64 -3.14 0.08
C ALA A 78 1.27 -2.46 0.15
N LEU A 79 0.83 -2.10 1.35
CA LEU A 79 -0.40 -1.35 1.61
C LEU A 79 -0.05 0.09 1.98
N ILE A 80 -0.61 1.05 1.25
CA ILE A 80 -0.51 2.50 1.49
C ILE A 80 -1.90 3.11 1.65
N SER A 81 -2.01 4.18 2.44
CA SER A 81 -3.23 4.96 2.62
C SER A 81 -2.98 6.41 2.23
N ASP A 82 -4.05 7.16 1.99
CA ASP A 82 -3.98 8.54 1.54
C ASP A 82 -3.67 9.48 2.72
N ALA A 83 -2.44 10.02 2.70
CA ALA A 83 -1.96 11.04 3.63
C ALA A 83 -2.06 10.64 5.12
N GLY A 84 -1.13 9.79 5.56
CA GLY A 84 -0.95 9.44 6.97
C GLY A 84 -0.90 7.93 7.21
N THR A 85 -0.84 7.57 8.49
CA THR A 85 -0.87 6.18 8.95
C THR A 85 -2.10 5.49 8.34
N PRO A 86 -1.93 4.33 7.66
CA PRO A 86 -3.06 3.59 7.13
C PRO A 86 -4.08 3.32 8.23
N GLU A 87 -5.26 3.93 8.06
CA GLU A 87 -6.48 3.73 8.82
C GLU A 87 -6.31 3.75 10.36
N TYR A 88 -6.29 4.95 10.95
CA TYR A 88 -6.85 5.10 12.30
C TYR A 88 -8.38 5.32 12.16
N PRO A 89 -9.27 4.38 12.57
CA PRO A 89 -9.06 3.10 13.21
C PRO A 89 -9.50 1.91 12.33
N ILE A 90 -8.56 1.06 11.94
CA ILE A 90 -8.82 -0.39 11.93
C ILE A 90 -9.24 -0.73 13.37
N ARG A 91 -10.50 -1.16 13.56
CA ARG A 91 -10.97 -1.79 14.80
C ARG A 91 -10.17 -3.08 15.01
N VAL A 92 -8.98 -2.95 15.56
CA VAL A 92 -8.26 -4.03 16.25
C VAL A 92 -8.71 -3.93 17.70
N PHE A 93 -9.72 -4.74 18.08
CA PHE A 93 -10.18 -5.00 19.47
C PHE A 93 -10.51 -3.75 20.33
N TRP A 94 -11.76 -3.42 20.62
CA TRP A 94 -12.72 -4.22 21.40
C TRP A 94 -13.97 -4.66 20.65
#